data_AF-A0A378Y2S8-F1
#
_entry.id   AF-A0A378Y2S8-F1
#
_cell.length_a   1.000
_cell.length_b   1.000
_cell.length_c   1.000
_cell.angle_alpha   90.00
_cell.angle_beta   90.00
_cell.angle_gamma   90.00
#
_symmetry.space_group_name_H-M   'P 1'
#
loop_
_entity.id
_entity.type
_entity.pdbx_description
1 polymer ?
#
loop_
_entity_poly.entity_id
_entity_poly.type
_entity_poly.pdbx_seq_one_letter_code
_entity_poly.pdbx_strand_id
1 'polypeptide(L)'
;MDTLIAFIPAIGWGFMPILAQMTKASPREQLTGTVIGAVLFALCLYSYSPVNFQITPFIVSFVSGVFWSVGQLLQFQAFQKVSVSTAIPIICGLQLMGTTLFAALILGEWTTGYQFGIGLAALIFILSGILLTSYQGKSSGLSKPLPLQILVMLVCSGIALTLYVIINQIFHVSGLSVILPQSLGMLCSALLMNCKGGQKLHLVQVLRNLSTGLSWSVANLALFISNGLIGVAASFPISQASIAISCVGSILIFREKKSPGEWLRLLAGITVIMVGVGLISLVKL
;
A
#
# COMPACT_ATOMS: atom_id res chain seq x y z
N MET A 1 18.18 15.36 8.54
CA MET A 1 17.85 14.95 7.16
C MET A 1 17.11 13.60 7.13
N ASP A 2 17.09 12.87 8.26
CA ASP A 2 16.60 11.49 8.35
C ASP A 2 15.07 11.35 8.27
N THR A 3 14.32 12.38 8.68
CA THR A 3 12.85 12.39 8.61
C THR A 3 12.30 12.66 7.21
N LEU A 4 13.04 13.34 6.32
CA LEU A 4 12.59 13.62 4.96
C LEU A 4 12.51 12.34 4.11
N ILE A 5 13.44 11.41 4.32
CA ILE A 5 13.48 10.12 3.61
C ILE A 5 12.25 9.28 3.96
N ALA A 6 11.77 9.34 5.21
CA ALA A 6 10.58 8.64 5.68
C ALA A 6 9.28 9.09 4.97
N PHE A 7 9.25 10.28 4.36
CA PHE A 7 8.12 10.77 3.57
C PHE A 7 8.18 10.39 2.09
N ILE A 8 9.33 9.99 1.56
CA ILE A 8 9.46 9.55 0.16
C ILE A 8 8.53 8.35 -0.15
N PRO A 9 8.39 7.34 0.73
CA PRO A 9 7.41 6.28 0.55
C PRO A 9 5.98 6.79 0.46
N ALA A 10 5.61 7.79 1.27
CA ALA A 10 4.28 8.38 1.24
C ALA A 10 3.99 9.01 -0.13
N ILE A 11 4.97 9.70 -0.71
CA ILE A 11 4.85 10.28 -2.05
C ILE A 11 4.75 9.18 -3.11
N GLY A 12 5.70 8.24 -3.15
CA GLY A 12 5.75 7.23 -4.21
C GLY A 12 4.55 6.27 -4.18
N TRP A 13 4.13 5.80 -3.01
CA TRP A 13 2.90 5.00 -2.88
C TRP A 13 1.63 5.85 -3.00
N GLY A 14 1.68 7.14 -2.68
CA GLY A 14 0.56 8.07 -2.85
C GLY A 14 0.23 8.33 -4.32
N PHE A 15 1.25 8.47 -5.16
CA PHE A 15 1.07 8.69 -6.60
C PHE A 15 0.80 7.40 -7.38
N MET A 16 1.24 6.25 -6.87
CA MET A 16 1.12 4.97 -7.57
C MET A 16 -0.33 4.63 -8.01
N PRO A 17 -1.37 4.72 -7.15
CA PRO A 17 -2.76 4.52 -7.56
C PRO A 17 -3.22 5.47 -8.66
N ILE A 18 -2.76 6.72 -8.61
CA ILE A 18 -3.10 7.77 -9.57
C ILE A 18 -2.46 7.44 -10.93
N LEU A 19 -1.16 7.15 -10.96
CA LEU A 19 -0.43 6.76 -12.16
C LEU A 19 -1.07 5.54 -12.83
N ALA A 20 -1.38 4.51 -12.05
CA ALA A 20 -2.06 3.31 -12.56
C ALA A 20 -3.40 3.67 -13.21
N GLN A 21 -4.26 4.43 -12.50
CA GLN A 21 -5.58 4.79 -12.99
C GLN A 21 -5.53 5.71 -14.23
N MET A 22 -4.53 6.58 -14.34
CA MET A 22 -4.32 7.44 -15.53
C MET A 22 -4.06 6.63 -16.80
N THR A 23 -3.47 5.43 -16.70
CA THR A 23 -3.20 4.60 -17.88
C THR A 23 -4.47 4.04 -18.53
N LYS A 24 -5.59 3.98 -17.78
CA LYS A 24 -6.85 3.30 -18.17
C LYS A 24 -6.66 1.86 -18.65
N ALA A 25 -5.54 1.24 -18.30
CA ALA A 25 -5.23 -0.13 -18.67
C ALA A 25 -6.05 -1.12 -17.82
N SER A 26 -6.16 -2.36 -18.28
CA SER A 26 -6.79 -3.40 -17.45
C SER A 26 -5.99 -3.63 -16.16
N PRO A 27 -6.62 -4.11 -15.08
CA PRO A 27 -5.92 -4.39 -13.82
C PRO A 27 -4.71 -5.32 -13.96
N ARG A 28 -4.77 -6.26 -14.91
CA ARG A 28 -3.66 -7.18 -15.21
C ARG A 28 -2.51 -6.49 -15.92
N GLU A 29 -2.78 -5.58 -16.84
CA GLU A 29 -1.74 -4.78 -17.52
C GLU A 29 -1.11 -3.78 -16.56
N GLN A 30 -1.92 -3.16 -15.67
CA GLN A 30 -1.43 -2.30 -14.59
C GLN A 30 -0.48 -3.07 -13.68
N LEU A 31 -0.88 -4.26 -13.22
CA LEU A 31 -0.02 -5.13 -12.41
C LEU A 31 1.26 -5.50 -13.16
N THR A 32 1.12 -6.01 -14.38
CA THR A 32 2.26 -6.51 -15.18
C THR A 32 3.28 -5.40 -15.46
N GLY A 33 2.83 -4.20 -15.83
CA GLY A 33 3.72 -3.06 -16.06
C GLY A 33 4.41 -2.62 -14.76
N THR A 34 3.68 -2.63 -13.65
CA THR A 34 4.23 -2.27 -12.34
C THR A 34 5.34 -3.23 -11.92
N VAL A 35 5.11 -4.54 -12.03
CA VAL A 35 6.11 -5.56 -11.61
C VAL A 35 7.31 -5.61 -12.54
N ILE A 36 7.14 -5.38 -13.85
CA ILE A 36 8.28 -5.25 -14.77
C ILE A 36 9.11 -4.03 -14.41
N GLY A 37 8.47 -2.89 -14.16
CA GLY A 37 9.16 -1.68 -13.70
C GLY A 37 9.94 -1.92 -12.40
N ALA A 38 9.36 -2.69 -11.48
CA ALA A 38 10.01 -3.04 -10.22
C ALA A 38 11.24 -3.94 -10.40
N VAL A 39 11.15 -4.97 -11.25
CA VAL A 39 12.28 -5.84 -11.57
C VAL A 39 13.39 -5.08 -12.28
N LEU A 40 13.06 -4.22 -13.25
CA LEU A 40 14.06 -3.39 -13.94
C LEU A 40 14.79 -2.47 -12.96
N PHE A 41 14.04 -1.80 -12.06
CA PHE A 41 14.63 -0.98 -11.01
C PHE A 41 15.56 -1.80 -10.11
N ALA A 42 15.11 -2.99 -9.68
CA ALA A 42 15.94 -3.88 -8.88
C ALA A 42 17.22 -4.24 -9.64
N LEU A 43 17.15 -4.73 -10.87
CA LEU A 43 18.35 -5.08 -11.64
C LEU A 43 19.34 -3.91 -11.77
N CYS A 44 18.85 -2.69 -12.01
CA CYS A 44 19.69 -1.49 -12.01
C CYS A 44 20.30 -1.19 -10.64
N LEU A 45 19.54 -1.33 -9.55
CA LEU A 45 20.04 -1.09 -8.20
C LEU A 45 21.20 -2.04 -7.84
N TYR A 46 21.06 -3.33 -8.12
CA TYR A 46 22.07 -4.33 -7.74
C TYR A 46 23.27 -4.37 -8.68
N SER A 47 23.20 -3.75 -9.87
CA SER A 47 24.42 -3.55 -10.68
C SER A 47 25.39 -2.56 -10.03
N TYR A 48 24.89 -1.62 -9.20
CA TYR A 48 25.72 -0.67 -8.45
C TYR A 48 25.94 -1.08 -6.99
N SER A 49 24.99 -1.77 -6.38
CA SER A 49 25.03 -2.20 -4.98
C SER A 49 24.79 -3.71 -4.89
N PRO A 50 25.79 -4.54 -5.21
CA PRO A 50 25.65 -5.98 -5.16
C PRO A 50 25.39 -6.44 -3.72
N VAL A 51 24.51 -7.42 -3.56
CA VAL A 51 24.14 -8.02 -2.27
C VAL A 51 24.25 -9.52 -2.39
N ASN A 52 24.79 -10.16 -1.36
CA ASN A 52 24.82 -11.61 -1.26
C ASN A 52 23.44 -12.12 -0.80
N PHE A 53 22.79 -12.90 -1.66
CA PHE A 53 21.49 -13.49 -1.33
C PHE A 53 21.65 -14.79 -0.56
N GLN A 54 21.12 -14.82 0.66
CA GLN A 54 20.92 -16.07 1.39
C GLN A 54 19.58 -16.71 0.98
N ILE A 55 19.53 -18.04 0.99
CA ILE A 55 18.38 -18.82 0.51
C ILE A 55 17.11 -18.46 1.27
N THR A 56 17.16 -18.43 2.60
CA THR A 56 15.97 -18.17 3.43
C THR A 56 15.41 -16.75 3.21
N PRO A 57 16.19 -15.66 3.36
CA PRO A 57 15.75 -14.31 2.97
C PRO A 57 15.18 -14.23 1.55
N PHE A 58 15.82 -14.89 0.59
CA PHE A 58 15.37 -14.89 -0.79
C PHE A 58 13.96 -15.47 -0.93
N ILE A 59 13.72 -16.66 -0.36
CA ILE A 59 12.41 -17.34 -0.44
C ILE A 59 11.34 -16.52 0.28
N VAL A 60 11.64 -16.01 1.49
CA VAL A 60 10.68 -15.22 2.28
C VAL A 60 10.27 -13.96 1.51
N SER A 61 11.25 -13.21 1.00
CA SER A 61 10.98 -12.00 0.22
C SER A 61 10.28 -12.32 -1.09
N PHE A 62 10.60 -13.42 -1.76
CA PHE A 62 9.85 -13.90 -2.93
C PHE A 62 8.38 -14.15 -2.61
N VAL A 63 8.07 -14.87 -1.53
CA VAL A 63 6.69 -15.11 -1.09
C VAL A 63 5.98 -13.81 -0.73
N SER A 64 6.68 -12.86 -0.09
CA SER A 64 6.14 -11.53 0.18
C SER A 64 5.68 -10.81 -1.09
N GLY A 65 6.43 -10.98 -2.18
CA GLY A 65 6.10 -10.42 -3.49
C GLY A 65 4.86 -11.04 -4.11
N VAL A 66 4.61 -12.33 -3.86
CA VAL A 66 3.38 -13.01 -4.29
C VAL A 66 2.15 -12.41 -3.62
N PHE A 67 2.20 -12.21 -2.29
CA PHE A 67 1.12 -11.56 -1.55
C PHE A 67 0.88 -10.13 -2.02
N TRP A 68 1.95 -9.39 -2.32
CA TRP A 68 1.85 -8.05 -2.86
C TRP A 68 1.09 -8.05 -4.20
N SER A 69 1.45 -8.92 -5.15
CA SER A 69 0.78 -8.97 -6.46
C SER A 69 -0.70 -9.33 -6.35
N VAL A 70 -1.06 -10.23 -5.42
CA VAL A 70 -2.46 -10.57 -5.15
C VAL A 70 -3.22 -9.35 -4.62
N GLY A 71 -2.68 -8.71 -3.59
CA GLY A 71 -3.29 -7.51 -3.00
C GLY A 71 -3.44 -6.39 -4.01
N GLN A 72 -2.39 -6.16 -4.82
CA GLN A 72 -2.36 -5.11 -5.82
C GLN A 72 -3.32 -5.37 -6.98
N LEU A 73 -3.46 -6.63 -7.44
CA LEU A 73 -4.44 -6.96 -8.48
C LEU A 73 -5.86 -6.65 -8.02
N LEU A 74 -6.22 -7.05 -6.79
CA LEU A 74 -7.53 -6.79 -6.22
C LEU A 74 -7.77 -5.28 -6.05
N GLN A 75 -6.73 -4.52 -5.66
CA GLN A 75 -6.79 -3.07 -5.57
C GLN A 75 -7.05 -2.42 -6.95
N PHE A 76 -6.32 -2.83 -7.99
CA PHE A 76 -6.55 -2.34 -9.34
C PHE A 76 -7.93 -2.73 -9.89
N GLN A 77 -8.42 -3.93 -9.58
CA GLN A 77 -9.79 -4.34 -9.89
C GLN A 77 -10.83 -3.48 -9.15
N ALA A 78 -10.53 -3.05 -7.92
CA ALA A 78 -11.40 -2.14 -7.18
C ALA A 78 -11.50 -0.78 -7.84
N PHE A 79 -10.40 -0.22 -8.35
CA PHE A 79 -10.41 1.10 -9.03
C PHE A 79 -11.26 1.13 -10.31
N GLN A 80 -11.57 -0.03 -10.89
CA GLN A 80 -12.51 -0.14 -12.01
C GLN A 80 -13.98 -0.11 -11.59
N LYS A 81 -14.27 -0.34 -10.30
CA LYS A 81 -15.63 -0.48 -9.76
C LYS A 81 -16.01 0.62 -8.77
N VAL A 82 -15.03 1.26 -8.14
CA VAL A 82 -15.21 2.33 -7.16
C VAL A 82 -14.07 3.35 -7.30
N SER A 83 -14.31 4.60 -6.90
CA SER A 83 -13.30 5.66 -6.95
C SER A 83 -12.06 5.33 -6.12
N VAL A 84 -10.89 5.77 -6.59
CA VAL A 84 -9.61 5.60 -5.89
C VAL A 84 -9.66 6.23 -4.50
N SER A 85 -10.30 7.41 -4.40
CA SER A 85 -10.55 8.15 -3.16
C SER A 85 -11.38 7.40 -2.11
N THR A 86 -12.16 6.40 -2.52
CA THR A 86 -12.94 5.54 -1.61
C THR A 86 -12.18 4.25 -1.28
N ALA A 87 -11.55 3.63 -2.27
CA ALA A 87 -10.87 2.35 -2.10
C ALA A 87 -9.61 2.44 -1.23
N ILE A 88 -8.78 3.47 -1.46
CA ILE A 88 -7.47 3.61 -0.79
C ILE A 88 -7.58 3.69 0.73
N PRO A 89 -8.43 4.54 1.33
CA PRO A 89 -8.55 4.61 2.79
C PRO A 89 -8.91 3.27 3.41
N ILE A 90 -9.79 2.49 2.77
CA ILE A 90 -10.20 1.17 3.26
C ILE A 90 -9.04 0.18 3.20
N ILE A 91 -8.37 0.06 2.03
CA ILE A 91 -7.28 -0.91 1.83
C ILE A 91 -6.09 -0.59 2.73
N CYS A 92 -5.56 0.64 2.63
CA CYS A 92 -4.37 1.06 3.37
C CYS A 92 -4.66 1.17 4.86
N GLY A 93 -5.86 1.59 5.24
CA GLY A 93 -6.31 1.59 6.63
C GLY A 93 -6.35 0.18 7.22
N LEU A 94 -6.93 -0.79 6.52
CA LEU A 94 -6.88 -2.20 6.96
C LEU A 94 -5.44 -2.71 7.03
N GLN A 95 -4.60 -2.37 6.04
CA GLN A 95 -3.20 -2.77 6.01
C GLN A 95 -2.45 -2.23 7.24
N LEU A 96 -2.63 -0.96 7.57
CA LEU A 96 -2.03 -0.31 8.74
C LEU A 96 -2.53 -0.96 10.03
N MET A 97 -3.83 -1.20 10.17
CA MET A 97 -4.38 -1.87 11.35
C MET A 97 -3.83 -3.29 11.49
N GLY A 98 -3.80 -4.06 10.40
CA GLY A 98 -3.32 -5.44 10.40
C GLY A 98 -1.83 -5.54 10.75
N THR A 99 -0.99 -4.69 10.15
CA THR A 99 0.45 -4.64 10.46
C THR A 99 0.71 -4.20 11.90
N THR A 100 -0.05 -3.22 12.41
CA THR A 100 0.09 -2.74 13.80
C THR A 100 -0.33 -3.81 14.81
N LEU A 101 -1.47 -4.47 14.61
CA LEU A 101 -1.93 -5.55 15.48
C LEU A 101 -0.96 -6.74 15.46
N PHE A 102 -0.42 -7.07 14.28
CA PHE A 102 0.59 -8.11 14.16
C PHE A 102 1.84 -7.78 14.97
N ALA A 103 2.35 -6.56 14.84
CA ALA A 103 3.53 -6.10 15.55
C ALA A 103 3.31 -6.08 17.08
N ALA A 104 2.13 -5.63 17.53
CA ALA A 104 1.76 -5.63 18.94
C ALA A 104 1.66 -7.04 19.54
N LEU A 105 0.91 -7.93 18.89
CA LEU A 105 0.49 -9.23 19.47
C LEU A 105 1.46 -10.37 19.18
N ILE A 106 2.04 -10.40 17.97
CA ILE A 106 2.88 -11.51 17.51
C ILE A 106 4.36 -11.22 17.72
N LEU A 107 4.80 -9.99 17.40
CA LEU A 107 6.18 -9.58 17.67
C LEU A 107 6.39 -9.13 19.12
N GLY A 108 5.30 -9.01 19.91
CA GLY A 108 5.37 -8.66 21.33
C GLY A 108 5.90 -7.25 21.59
N GLU A 109 5.71 -6.33 20.63
CA GLU A 109 6.30 -5.00 20.72
C GLU A 109 5.63 -4.09 21.74
N TRP A 110 4.39 -4.40 22.13
CA TRP A 110 3.69 -3.68 23.19
C TRP A 110 3.89 -4.47 24.48
N THR A 111 4.64 -3.90 25.42
CA THR A 111 5.02 -4.55 26.68
C THR A 111 4.42 -3.84 27.90
N THR A 112 4.06 -2.56 27.77
CA THR A 112 3.51 -1.76 28.88
C THR A 112 2.03 -1.42 28.66
N GLY A 113 1.28 -1.22 29.75
CA GLY A 113 -0.13 -0.79 29.67
C GLY A 113 -0.32 0.54 28.93
N TYR A 114 0.68 1.43 28.98
CA TYR A 114 0.69 2.67 28.21
C TYR A 114 0.74 2.42 26.69
N GLN A 115 1.62 1.51 26.25
CA GLN A 115 1.74 1.14 24.83
C GLN A 115 0.45 0.51 24.29
N PHE A 116 -0.18 -0.38 25.07
CA PHE A 116 -1.49 -0.92 24.73
C PHE A 116 -2.57 0.15 24.67
N GLY A 117 -2.59 1.09 25.63
CA GLY A 117 -3.57 2.17 25.67
C GLY A 117 -3.50 3.09 24.45
N ILE A 118 -2.31 3.59 24.11
CA ILE A 118 -2.10 4.45 22.94
C ILE A 118 -2.34 3.67 21.65
N GLY A 119 -1.83 2.45 21.57
CA GLY A 119 -1.98 1.60 20.39
C GLY A 119 -3.45 1.30 20.07
N LEU A 120 -4.26 0.94 21.07
CA LEU A 120 -5.70 0.73 20.90
C LEU A 120 -6.43 2.03 20.52
N ALA A 121 -6.09 3.14 21.16
CA ALA A 121 -6.64 4.45 20.79
C ALA A 121 -6.34 4.77 19.32
N ALA A 122 -5.10 4.55 18.88
CA ALA A 122 -4.69 4.81 17.50
C ALA A 122 -5.48 3.97 16.48
N LEU A 123 -5.73 2.68 16.78
CA LEU A 123 -6.56 1.82 15.93
C LEU A 123 -8.01 2.32 15.84
N ILE A 124 -8.57 2.85 16.93
CA ILE A 124 -9.90 3.48 16.94
C ILE A 124 -9.92 4.73 16.05
N PHE A 125 -8.88 5.57 16.15
CA PHE A 125 -8.74 6.74 15.27
C PHE A 125 -8.67 6.32 13.80
N ILE A 126 -7.82 5.35 13.45
CA ILE A 126 -7.72 4.85 12.07
C ILE A 126 -9.06 4.32 11.57
N LEU A 127 -9.72 3.46 12.35
CA LEU A 127 -11.03 2.90 11.98
C LEU A 127 -12.09 4.00 11.79
N SER A 128 -12.15 4.97 12.70
CA SER A 128 -13.08 6.10 12.61
C SER A 128 -12.81 6.95 11.37
N GLY A 129 -11.54 7.18 11.05
CA GLY A 129 -11.14 7.92 9.86
C GLY A 129 -11.47 7.18 8.56
N ILE A 130 -11.34 5.86 8.51
CA ILE A 130 -11.80 5.03 7.38
C ILE A 130 -13.32 5.16 7.19
N LEU A 131 -14.10 5.12 8.28
CA LEU A 131 -15.55 5.28 8.22
C LEU A 131 -15.97 6.68 7.72
N LEU A 132 -15.24 7.72 8.13
CA LEU A 132 -15.48 9.09 7.66
C LEU A 132 -15.13 9.28 6.17
N THR A 133 -14.00 8.73 5.72
CA THR A 133 -13.54 8.84 4.32
C THR A 133 -14.36 8.01 3.35
N SER A 134 -14.91 6.88 3.79
CA SER A 134 -15.75 5.98 2.99
C SER A 134 -17.18 6.47 2.78
N TYR A 135 -17.61 7.53 3.47
CA TYR A 135 -18.95 8.07 3.31
C TYR A 135 -19.16 8.67 1.92
N GLN A 136 -20.16 8.16 1.21
CA GLN A 136 -20.66 8.76 -0.04
C GLN A 136 -21.99 9.47 0.25
N GLY A 137 -22.06 10.75 -0.07
CA GLY A 137 -23.21 11.60 0.18
C GLY A 137 -24.35 11.34 -0.82
N LYS A 138 -25.59 11.67 -0.40
CA LYS A 138 -26.82 11.48 -1.18
C LYS A 138 -26.84 12.20 -2.56
N SER A 139 -25.90 13.11 -2.83
CA SER A 139 -25.83 13.87 -4.08
C SER A 139 -25.31 13.08 -5.29
N SER A 140 -24.81 11.85 -5.10
CA SER A 140 -24.19 11.04 -6.15
C SER A 140 -25.14 10.01 -6.80
N GLY A 141 -26.43 9.99 -6.44
CA GLY A 141 -27.40 9.01 -6.95
C GLY A 141 -27.19 7.57 -6.47
N LEU A 142 -26.11 7.30 -5.72
CA LEU A 142 -25.91 6.05 -4.99
C LEU A 142 -26.32 6.25 -3.53
N SER A 143 -27.60 6.06 -3.24
CA SER A 143 -28.14 5.91 -1.89
C SER A 143 -27.83 4.53 -1.26
N LYS A 144 -26.99 3.72 -1.90
CA LYS A 144 -26.72 2.34 -1.46
C LYS A 144 -25.31 2.19 -0.87
N PRO A 145 -25.17 1.44 0.25
CA PRO A 145 -23.86 1.06 0.75
C PRO A 145 -23.05 0.32 -0.33
N LEU A 146 -21.71 0.33 -0.19
CA LEU A 146 -20.82 -0.39 -1.10
C LEU A 146 -21.31 -1.84 -1.28
N PRO A 147 -21.45 -2.33 -2.52
CA PRO A 147 -21.80 -3.71 -2.78
C PRO A 147 -20.87 -4.65 -2.00
N LEU A 148 -21.44 -5.68 -1.36
CA LEU A 148 -20.69 -6.63 -0.54
C LEU A 148 -19.49 -7.22 -1.30
N GLN A 149 -19.64 -7.50 -2.60
CA GLN A 149 -18.57 -8.01 -3.45
C GLN A 149 -17.38 -7.05 -3.56
N ILE A 150 -17.63 -5.73 -3.62
CA ILE A 150 -16.57 -4.73 -3.66
C ILE A 150 -15.91 -4.63 -2.28
N LEU A 151 -16.70 -4.63 -1.21
CA LEU A 151 -16.18 -4.59 0.16
C LEU A 151 -15.25 -5.80 0.44
N VAL A 152 -15.69 -7.01 0.10
CA VAL A 152 -14.88 -8.23 0.25
C VAL A 152 -13.58 -8.12 -0.54
N MET A 153 -13.63 -7.59 -1.76
CA MET A 153 -12.42 -7.38 -2.58
C MET A 153 -11.44 -6.39 -1.95
N LEU A 154 -11.92 -5.28 -1.39
CA LEU A 154 -11.09 -4.30 -0.67
C LEU A 154 -10.46 -4.90 0.59
N VAL A 155 -11.24 -5.67 1.35
CA VAL A 155 -10.75 -6.34 2.57
C VAL A 155 -9.70 -7.41 2.23
N CYS A 156 -9.96 -8.26 1.23
CA CYS A 156 -8.99 -9.25 0.77
C CYS A 156 -7.70 -8.59 0.25
N SER A 157 -7.81 -7.45 -0.44
CA SER A 157 -6.66 -6.64 -0.86
C SER A 157 -5.85 -6.16 0.35
N GLY A 158 -6.51 -5.55 1.35
CA GLY A 158 -5.87 -5.08 2.58
C GLY A 158 -5.20 -6.21 3.37
N ILE A 159 -5.83 -7.38 3.46
CA ILE A 159 -5.24 -8.57 4.11
C ILE A 159 -4.00 -9.05 3.34
N ALA A 160 -4.07 -9.20 2.01
CA ALA A 160 -2.93 -9.63 1.21
C ALA A 160 -1.76 -8.63 1.30
N LEU A 161 -2.04 -7.33 1.28
CA LEU A 161 -1.03 -6.28 1.48
C LEU A 161 -0.50 -6.23 2.92
N THR A 162 -1.27 -6.66 3.92
CA THR A 162 -0.78 -6.88 5.28
C THR A 162 0.22 -8.03 5.30
N LEU A 163 -0.16 -9.18 4.72
CA LEU A 163 0.70 -10.37 4.63
C LEU A 163 2.03 -10.08 3.93
N TYR A 164 1.98 -9.28 2.86
CA TYR A 164 3.17 -8.77 2.17
C TYR A 164 4.16 -8.09 3.13
N VAL A 165 3.68 -7.23 4.03
CA VAL A 165 4.55 -6.47 4.95
C VAL A 165 5.06 -7.36 6.09
N ILE A 166 4.18 -8.13 6.72
CA ILE A 166 4.53 -8.88 7.94
C ILE A 166 5.45 -10.06 7.69
N ILE A 167 5.41 -10.69 6.51
CA ILE A 167 6.16 -11.93 6.28
C ILE A 167 7.67 -11.70 6.34
N ASN A 168 8.17 -10.58 5.81
CA ASN A 168 9.59 -10.23 5.95
C ASN A 168 9.94 -9.89 7.40
N GLN A 169 9.02 -9.27 8.16
CA GLN A 169 9.24 -8.95 9.57
C GLN A 169 9.35 -10.20 10.46
N ILE A 170 8.51 -11.23 10.21
CA ILE A 170 8.54 -12.50 10.95
C ILE A 170 9.92 -13.17 10.89
N PHE A 171 10.55 -13.14 9.73
CA PHE A 171 11.85 -13.77 9.52
C PHE A 171 13.01 -12.78 9.69
N HIS A 172 12.74 -11.58 10.22
CA HIS A 172 13.71 -10.49 10.40
C HIS A 172 14.51 -10.15 9.12
N VAL A 173 13.88 -10.32 7.96
CA VAL A 173 14.49 -10.02 6.66
C VAL A 173 14.29 -8.53 6.38
N SER A 174 15.38 -7.81 6.19
CA SER A 174 15.34 -6.36 5.99
C SER A 174 16.47 -5.86 5.09
N GLY A 175 16.35 -4.61 4.67
CA GLY A 175 17.34 -3.93 3.86
C GLY A 175 17.26 -4.28 2.38
N LEU A 176 18.38 -4.07 1.68
CA LEU A 176 18.42 -4.18 0.23
C LEU A 176 18.18 -5.61 -0.25
N SER A 177 18.48 -6.66 0.53
CA SER A 177 18.30 -8.06 0.13
C SER A 177 16.85 -8.45 -0.19
N VAL A 178 15.87 -7.66 0.24
CA VAL A 178 14.44 -7.89 0.02
C VAL A 178 14.00 -7.51 -1.40
N ILE A 179 14.58 -6.45 -1.98
CA ILE A 179 14.01 -5.76 -3.16
C ILE A 179 13.93 -6.66 -4.40
N LEU A 180 15.05 -7.32 -4.78
CA LEU A 180 15.09 -8.16 -5.97
C LEU A 180 14.24 -9.44 -5.81
N PRO A 181 14.41 -10.26 -4.75
CA PRO A 181 13.62 -11.48 -4.60
C PRO A 181 12.11 -11.18 -4.53
N GLN A 182 11.72 -10.11 -3.84
CA GLN A 182 10.34 -9.65 -3.79
C GLN A 182 9.81 -9.24 -5.17
N SER A 183 10.58 -8.47 -5.94
CA SER A 183 10.19 -8.07 -7.30
C SER A 183 10.05 -9.28 -8.24
N LEU A 184 10.91 -10.30 -8.06
CA LEU A 184 10.80 -11.57 -8.80
C LEU A 184 9.55 -12.37 -8.41
N GLY A 185 9.21 -12.43 -7.13
CA GLY A 185 7.97 -13.03 -6.64
C GLY A 185 6.73 -12.33 -7.18
N MET A 186 6.78 -11.00 -7.23
CA MET A 186 5.74 -10.16 -7.84
C MET A 186 5.58 -10.47 -9.33
N LEU A 187 6.68 -10.56 -10.08
CA LEU A 187 6.66 -10.88 -11.50
C LEU A 187 6.12 -12.29 -11.76
N CYS A 188 6.62 -13.30 -11.05
CA CYS A 188 6.20 -14.69 -11.21
C CYS A 188 4.70 -14.86 -10.96
N SER A 189 4.19 -14.29 -9.86
CA SER A 189 2.76 -14.33 -9.55
C SER A 189 1.90 -13.58 -10.58
N ALA A 190 2.35 -12.42 -11.07
CA ALA A 190 1.64 -11.70 -12.13
C ALA A 190 1.55 -12.51 -13.42
N LEU A 191 2.65 -13.18 -13.84
CA LEU A 191 2.66 -14.07 -15.00
C LEU A 191 1.70 -15.24 -14.83
N LEU A 192 1.69 -15.90 -13.66
CA LEU A 192 0.76 -16.98 -13.36
C LEU A 192 -0.71 -16.52 -13.42
N MET A 193 -1.01 -15.33 -12.92
CA MET A 193 -2.35 -14.73 -12.97
C MET A 193 -2.79 -14.38 -14.39
N ASN A 194 -1.85 -13.98 -15.25
CA ASN A 194 -2.10 -13.72 -16.67
C ASN A 194 -2.36 -15.01 -17.45
N CYS A 195 -1.60 -16.07 -17.18
CA CYS A 195 -1.80 -17.39 -17.83
C CYS A 195 -3.19 -17.96 -17.55
N LYS A 196 -3.69 -17.86 -16.31
CA LYS A 196 -5.07 -18.29 -15.95
C LYS A 196 -6.16 -17.41 -16.55
N GLY A 197 -5.78 -16.25 -17.09
CA GLY A 197 -6.68 -15.16 -17.40
C GLY A 197 -7.22 -15.09 -18.82
N GLY A 198 -6.60 -15.81 -19.77
CA GLY A 198 -7.01 -15.90 -21.18
C GLY A 198 -6.97 -14.60 -22.00
N GLN A 199 -6.76 -13.44 -21.37
CA GLN A 199 -6.73 -12.13 -22.03
C GLN A 199 -5.33 -11.80 -22.55
N LYS A 200 -5.25 -11.38 -23.82
CA LYS A 200 -4.02 -10.86 -24.40
C LYS A 200 -3.69 -9.50 -23.76
N LEU A 201 -2.46 -9.35 -23.30
CA LEU A 201 -1.94 -8.09 -22.76
C LEU A 201 -1.50 -7.18 -23.91
N HIS A 202 -1.87 -5.90 -23.85
CA HIS A 202 -1.37 -4.91 -24.78
C HIS A 202 -0.05 -4.32 -24.27
N LEU A 203 1.03 -4.57 -25.02
CA LEU A 203 2.37 -4.13 -24.65
C LEU A 203 2.44 -2.62 -24.34
N VAL A 204 1.76 -1.79 -25.14
CA VAL A 204 1.72 -0.33 -24.94
C VAL A 204 1.12 0.04 -23.57
N GLN A 205 0.10 -0.68 -23.12
CA GLN A 205 -0.56 -0.42 -21.83
C GLN A 205 0.30 -0.89 -20.66
N VAL A 206 1.01 -2.01 -20.83
CA VAL A 206 2.01 -2.52 -19.88
C VAL A 206 3.16 -1.51 -19.74
N LEU A 207 3.71 -1.01 -20.86
CA LEU A 207 4.82 -0.06 -20.84
C LEU A 207 4.45 1.27 -20.17
N ARG A 208 3.22 1.75 -20.34
CA ARG A 208 2.72 2.95 -19.64
C ARG A 208 2.73 2.79 -18.12
N ASN A 209 2.55 1.57 -17.62
CA ASN A 209 2.55 1.25 -16.19
C ASN A 209 3.95 0.99 -15.61
N LEU A 210 5.03 1.10 -16.41
CA LEU A 210 6.39 1.08 -15.86
C LEU A 210 6.62 2.23 -14.86
N SER A 211 6.01 3.39 -15.11
CA SER A 211 6.06 4.54 -14.21
C SER A 211 5.48 4.22 -12.81
N THR A 212 4.38 3.46 -12.77
CA THR A 212 3.79 2.93 -11.54
C THR A 212 4.78 2.04 -10.78
N GLY A 213 5.51 1.18 -11.51
CA GLY A 213 6.56 0.31 -10.97
C GLY A 213 7.73 1.09 -10.39
N LEU A 214 8.22 2.10 -11.11
CA LEU A 214 9.30 2.97 -10.64
C LEU A 214 8.89 3.72 -9.36
N SER A 215 7.67 4.26 -9.32
CA SER A 215 7.12 4.94 -8.14
C SER A 215 7.09 4.02 -6.92
N TRP A 216 6.64 2.77 -7.11
CA TRP A 216 6.63 1.75 -6.06
C TRP A 216 8.04 1.36 -5.60
N SER A 217 8.99 1.23 -6.52
CA SER A 217 10.37 0.83 -6.21
C SER A 217 11.15 1.90 -5.47
N VAL A 218 11.02 3.17 -5.88
CA VAL A 218 11.63 4.30 -5.17
C VAL A 218 11.05 4.40 -3.76
N ALA A 219 9.73 4.24 -3.61
CA ALA A 219 9.09 4.19 -2.31
C ALA A 219 9.60 3.03 -1.43
N ASN A 220 9.73 1.82 -1.98
CA ASN A 220 10.24 0.67 -1.21
C ASN A 220 11.71 0.86 -0.81
N LEU A 221 12.56 1.34 -1.71
CA LEU A 221 13.96 1.62 -1.38
C LEU A 221 14.05 2.63 -0.23
N ALA A 222 13.33 3.74 -0.33
CA ALA A 222 13.30 4.75 0.72
C ALA A 222 12.72 4.22 2.04
N LEU A 223 11.71 3.34 1.98
CA LEU A 223 11.16 2.69 3.16
C LEU A 223 12.21 1.80 3.83
N PHE A 224 12.93 0.97 3.08
CA PHE A 224 13.96 0.11 3.67
C PHE A 224 15.12 0.90 4.27
N ILE A 225 15.52 2.01 3.64
CA ILE A 225 16.49 2.94 4.24
C ILE A 225 15.91 3.53 5.53
N SER A 226 14.68 4.02 5.50
CA SER A 226 14.00 4.58 6.67
C SER A 226 13.82 3.55 7.80
N ASN A 227 13.58 2.28 7.48
CA ASN A 227 13.50 1.20 8.46
C ASN A 227 14.81 1.03 9.23
N GLY A 228 15.95 1.21 8.56
CA GLY A 228 17.27 1.17 9.21
C GLY A 228 17.57 2.40 10.09
N LEU A 229 16.96 3.55 9.80
CA LEU A 229 17.21 4.81 10.54
C LEU A 229 16.28 5.00 11.74
N ILE A 230 14.97 4.74 11.57
CA ILE A 230 13.94 5.02 12.58
C ILE A 230 13.13 3.78 12.98
N GLY A 231 13.48 2.61 12.44
CA GLY A 231 12.76 1.36 12.71
C GLY A 231 11.48 1.19 11.88
N VAL A 232 11.15 -0.06 11.58
CA VAL A 232 10.00 -0.45 10.73
C VAL A 232 8.65 0.06 11.27
N ALA A 233 8.52 0.07 12.59
CA ALA A 233 7.26 0.44 13.24
C ALA A 233 7.01 1.96 13.30
N ALA A 234 8.02 2.79 13.11
CA ALA A 234 7.82 4.23 12.93
C ALA A 234 7.72 4.60 11.45
N SER A 235 8.59 4.05 10.60
CA SER A 235 8.64 4.34 9.16
C SER A 235 7.37 3.91 8.42
N PHE A 236 6.81 2.74 8.73
CA PHE A 236 5.63 2.24 8.02
C PHE A 236 4.38 3.09 8.28
N PRO A 237 4.01 3.46 9.52
CA PRO A 237 2.92 4.41 9.75
C PRO A 237 3.14 5.75 9.03
N ILE A 238 4.35 6.33 9.08
CA ILE A 238 4.64 7.61 8.40
C ILE A 238 4.38 7.49 6.89
N SER A 239 4.74 6.36 6.27
CA SER A 239 4.47 6.11 4.84
C SER A 239 2.98 6.09 4.49
N GLN A 240 2.08 5.89 5.46
CA GLN A 240 0.63 5.91 5.25
C GLN A 240 0.05 7.32 5.04
N ALA A 241 0.87 8.38 5.15
CA ALA A 241 0.53 9.68 4.58
C ALA A 241 0.24 9.60 3.06
N SER A 242 0.67 8.52 2.39
CA SER A 242 0.23 8.14 1.03
C SER A 242 -1.29 8.09 0.85
N ILE A 243 -2.06 7.78 1.90
CA ILE A 243 -3.52 7.79 1.87
C ILE A 243 -4.04 9.19 1.52
N ALA A 244 -3.51 10.23 2.19
CA ALA A 244 -3.91 11.61 1.95
C ALA A 244 -3.58 12.03 0.51
N ILE A 245 -2.36 11.73 0.06
CA ILE A 245 -1.87 12.05 -1.29
C ILE A 245 -2.72 11.36 -2.35
N SER A 246 -2.97 10.06 -2.19
CA SER A 246 -3.78 9.27 -3.13
C SER A 246 -5.21 9.78 -3.20
N CYS A 247 -5.84 10.07 -2.06
CA CYS A 247 -7.24 10.47 -2.00
C CYS A 247 -7.45 11.86 -2.58
N VAL A 248 -6.69 12.84 -2.09
CA VAL A 248 -6.80 14.23 -2.58
C VAL A 248 -6.33 14.31 -4.03
N GLY A 249 -5.20 13.67 -4.35
CA GLY A 249 -4.65 13.66 -5.70
C GLY A 249 -5.59 13.01 -6.73
N SER A 250 -6.20 11.87 -6.39
CA SER A 250 -7.17 11.23 -7.29
C SER A 250 -8.41 12.10 -7.53
N ILE A 251 -8.97 12.73 -6.49
CA ILE A 251 -10.13 13.62 -6.66
C ILE A 251 -9.79 14.80 -7.58
N LEU A 252 -8.64 15.44 -7.36
CA LEU A 252 -8.23 16.61 -8.15
C LEU A 252 -7.90 16.25 -9.60
N ILE A 253 -7.17 15.16 -9.82
CA ILE A 253 -6.69 14.74 -11.16
C ILE A 253 -7.83 14.15 -11.99
N PHE A 254 -8.66 13.29 -11.40
CA PHE A 254 -9.80 12.69 -12.09
C PHE A 254 -11.08 13.54 -12.04
N ARG A 255 -11.00 14.72 -11.41
CA ARG A 255 -12.11 15.69 -11.28
C ARG A 255 -13.37 15.03 -10.73
N GLU A 256 -13.22 14.21 -9.69
CA GLU A 256 -14.35 13.54 -9.05
C GLU A 256 -15.30 14.59 -8.45
N LYS A 257 -16.57 14.56 -8.84
CA LYS A 257 -17.58 15.46 -8.28
C LYS A 257 -17.90 15.02 -6.85
N LYS A 258 -17.47 15.81 -5.88
CA LYS A 258 -17.78 15.64 -4.45
C LYS A 258 -18.54 16.87 -3.96
N SER A 259 -19.62 16.64 -3.25
CA SER A 259 -20.35 17.70 -2.54
C SER A 259 -19.49 18.30 -1.42
N PRO A 260 -19.76 19.54 -0.97
CA PRO A 260 -19.02 20.16 0.12
C PRO A 260 -19.01 19.30 1.40
N GLY A 261 -20.11 18.59 1.69
CA GLY A 261 -20.20 17.68 2.83
C GLY A 261 -19.34 16.41 2.70
N GLU A 262 -19.18 15.88 1.48
CA GLU A 262 -18.27 14.75 1.24
C GLU A 262 -16.81 15.17 1.34
N TRP A 263 -16.47 16.37 0.85
CA TRP A 263 -15.13 16.95 1.02
C TRP A 263 -14.77 17.14 2.49
N LEU A 264 -15.68 17.72 3.28
CA LEU A 264 -15.45 17.93 4.70
C LEU A 264 -15.20 16.60 5.44
N ARG A 265 -16.01 15.57 5.17
CA ARG A 265 -15.87 14.26 5.81
C ARG A 265 -14.61 13.52 5.35
N LEU A 266 -14.23 13.66 4.09
CA LEU A 266 -12.99 13.09 3.57
C LEU A 266 -11.76 13.73 4.22
N LEU A 267 -11.69 15.06 4.27
CA LEU A 267 -10.58 15.77 4.90
C LEU A 267 -10.53 15.53 6.41
N ALA A 268 -11.68 15.53 7.09
CA ALA A 268 -11.78 15.17 8.49
C ALA A 268 -11.30 13.73 8.73
N GLY A 269 -11.76 12.78 7.92
CA GLY A 269 -11.38 11.37 8.02
C GLY A 269 -9.87 11.16 7.78
N ILE A 270 -9.28 11.80 6.76
CA ILE A 270 -7.83 11.77 6.54
C ILE A 270 -7.09 12.33 7.76
N THR A 271 -7.55 13.46 8.32
CA THR A 271 -6.94 14.06 9.51
C THR A 271 -6.97 13.10 10.70
N VAL A 272 -8.11 12.45 10.94
CA VAL A 272 -8.28 11.44 11.99
C VAL A 272 -7.36 10.24 11.77
N ILE A 273 -7.20 9.75 10.53
CA ILE A 273 -6.23 8.71 10.19
C ILE A 273 -4.80 9.17 10.53
N MET A 274 -4.43 10.40 10.16
CA MET A 274 -3.08 10.93 10.42
C MET A 274 -2.80 11.08 11.92
N VAL A 275 -3.81 11.43 12.73
CA VAL A 275 -3.69 11.42 14.20
C VAL A 275 -3.41 9.99 14.69
N GLY A 276 -4.17 9.00 14.21
CA GLY A 276 -3.92 7.59 14.56
C GLY A 276 -2.52 7.11 14.13
N VAL A 277 -2.07 7.45 12.93
CA VAL A 277 -0.70 7.19 12.46
C VAL A 277 0.34 7.78 13.40
N GLY A 278 0.17 9.04 13.80
CA GLY A 278 1.06 9.71 14.75
C GLY A 278 1.08 9.02 16.11
N LEU A 279 -0.08 8.64 16.63
CA LEU A 279 -0.18 7.89 17.89
C LEU A 279 0.57 6.56 17.83
N ILE A 280 0.47 5.78 16.73
CA ILE A 280 1.23 4.53 16.58
C ILE A 280 2.74 4.80 16.63
N SER A 281 3.21 5.85 15.96
CA SER A 281 4.63 6.22 15.99
C SER A 281 5.12 6.56 17.39
N LEU A 282 4.25 7.10 18.27
CA LEU A 282 4.57 7.40 19.67
C LEU A 282 4.63 6.15 20.57
N VAL A 283 4.00 5.03 20.19
CA VAL A 283 4.01 3.79 21.01
C VAL A 283 5.43 3.22 21.19
N LYS A 284 6.37 3.61 20.32
CA LYS A 284 7.74 3.10 20.28
C LYS A 284 8.84 4.10 20.64
N LEU A 285 8.48 5.35 20.93
CA LEU A 285 9.38 6.32 21.57
C LEU A 285 9.36 6.10 23.08
#